data_AF-A0A1G9I1E7-F1
#
_entry.id   AF-A0A1G9I1E7-F1
#
_cell.length_a   1.000
_cell.length_b   1.000
_cell.length_c   1.000
_cell.angle_alpha   90.00
_cell.angle_beta   90.00
_cell.angle_gamma   90.00
#
_symmetry.space_group_name_H-M   'P 1'
#
loop_
_entity.id
_entity.type
_entity.pdbx_description
1 polymer ?
#
loop_
_entity_poly.entity_id
_entity_poly.type
_entity_poly.pdbx_seq_one_letter_code
_entity_poly.pdbx_strand_id
1 'polypeptide(L)'
;MGHPMGLLFLLPLTIPVFPLKYFAIVVCAAATYAAIQEGYLIRTGEPAGKEGYETTCALRRISDMNEYTAYCGLDCEACQARLATVNNNDALRQRVAREWSELNGVEITAEMINCSGCRVPGVKTPYCDSLCPIRQCAMGKQMETCGECPEMNSCEKLSMITGNNADALRRLKEQE
;
A
#
# COMPACT_ATOMS: atom_id res chain seq x y z
N MET A 1 5.08 22.53 -35.98
CA MET A 1 6.42 22.90 -35.50
C MET A 1 7.08 21.58 -35.07
N GLY A 2 7.78 20.82 -35.92
CA GLY A 2 8.86 21.22 -36.80
C GLY A 2 10.19 21.21 -36.04
N HIS A 3 10.63 20.04 -35.56
CA HIS A 3 12.00 19.82 -35.05
C HIS A 3 12.55 18.49 -35.62
N PRO A 4 13.84 18.43 -35.99
CA PRO A 4 14.33 17.53 -37.03
C PRO A 4 14.70 16.15 -36.49
N MET A 5 13.92 15.13 -36.87
CA MET A 5 14.31 13.72 -36.83
C MET A 5 15.30 13.43 -37.97
N GLY A 6 16.57 13.81 -37.81
CA GLY A 6 17.51 13.57 -38.91
C GLY A 6 18.96 14.04 -38.77
N LEU A 7 19.55 14.13 -37.57
CA LEU A 7 20.96 14.54 -37.47
C LEU A 7 21.81 13.81 -36.42
N LEU A 8 21.48 12.56 -36.10
CA LEU A 8 22.32 11.71 -35.23
C LEU A 8 22.95 10.49 -35.94
N PHE A 9 22.74 10.35 -37.25
CA PHE A 9 23.27 9.23 -38.05
C PHE A 9 24.32 9.62 -39.10
N LEU A 10 24.96 10.80 -38.99
CA LEU A 10 25.96 11.26 -39.97
C LEU A 10 27.33 11.66 -39.39
N LEU A 11 27.74 11.16 -38.23
CA LEU A 11 29.12 11.33 -37.77
C LEU A 11 29.61 10.05 -37.07
N PRO A 12 30.06 9.06 -37.86
CA PRO A 12 31.39 8.53 -37.59
C PRO A 12 32.17 8.21 -38.88
N LEU A 13 32.11 9.05 -39.91
CA LEU A 13 32.81 8.78 -41.18
C LEU A 13 33.87 9.80 -41.62
N THR A 14 34.27 10.76 -40.78
CA THR A 14 35.28 11.76 -41.18
C THR A 14 36.33 12.14 -40.13
N ILE A 15 36.54 11.35 -39.07
CA ILE A 15 37.66 11.59 -38.13
C ILE A 15 38.63 10.40 -38.16
N PRO A 16 39.68 10.42 -39.01
CA PRO A 16 40.69 9.37 -39.11
C PRO A 16 41.74 9.46 -38.00
N VAL A 17 41.34 9.75 -36.75
CA VAL A 17 42.27 10.01 -35.63
C VAL A 17 42.28 8.89 -34.60
N PHE A 18 41.27 8.02 -34.57
CA PHE A 18 41.19 6.94 -33.57
C PHE A 18 41.13 5.56 -34.23
N PRO A 19 42.08 4.65 -33.93
CA PRO A 19 42.10 3.31 -34.50
C PRO A 19 40.81 2.55 -34.14
N LEU A 20 40.24 1.84 -35.12
CA LEU A 20 39.02 1.00 -34.97
C LEU A 20 39.04 0.08 -33.74
N LYS A 21 40.22 -0.34 -33.28
CA LYS A 21 40.40 -1.16 -32.07
C LYS A 21 39.93 -0.46 -30.79
N TYR A 22 40.03 0.87 -30.73
CA TYR A 22 39.59 1.65 -29.57
C TYR A 22 38.10 1.98 -29.63
N PHE A 23 37.50 2.02 -30.83
CA PHE A 23 36.04 2.17 -30.98
C PHE A 23 35.29 0.97 -30.39
N ALA A 24 35.78 -0.25 -30.60
CA ALA A 24 35.17 -1.45 -30.02
C ALA A 24 35.14 -1.40 -28.49
N ILE A 25 36.21 -0.92 -27.85
CA ILE A 25 36.28 -0.80 -26.39
C ILE A 25 35.26 0.23 -25.87
N VAL A 26 35.16 1.39 -26.54
CA VAL A 26 34.21 2.44 -26.16
C VAL A 26 32.77 1.98 -26.34
N VAL A 27 32.46 1.30 -27.45
CA VAL A 27 31.11 0.76 -27.71
C VAL A 27 30.75 -0.33 -26.70
N CYS A 28 31.66 -1.26 -26.40
CA CYS A 28 31.42 -2.30 -25.39
C CYS A 28 31.24 -1.71 -23.99
N ALA A 29 32.02 -0.69 -23.61
CA ALA A 29 31.88 -0.01 -22.33
C ALA A 29 30.52 0.71 -22.22
N ALA A 30 30.11 1.42 -23.27
CA ALA A 30 28.81 2.10 -23.32
C ALA A 30 27.63 1.13 -23.24
N ALA A 31 27.69 0.02 -23.99
CA ALA A 31 26.65 -1.02 -23.97
C ALA A 31 26.56 -1.71 -22.60
N THR A 32 27.70 -1.99 -21.96
CA THR A 32 27.75 -2.59 -20.62
C THR A 32 27.19 -1.63 -19.57
N TYR A 33 27.53 -0.33 -19.66
CA TYR A 33 26.98 0.68 -18.76
C TYR A 33 25.45 0.81 -18.91
N ALA A 34 24.94 0.84 -20.15
CA ALA A 34 23.50 0.89 -20.41
C ALA A 34 22.76 -0.33 -19.81
N ALA A 35 23.29 -1.54 -19.99
CA ALA A 35 22.71 -2.75 -19.41
C ALA A 35 22.72 -2.77 -17.87
N ILE A 36 23.76 -2.21 -17.23
CA ILE A 36 23.82 -2.04 -15.78
C ILE A 36 22.77 -1.03 -15.31
N GLN A 37 22.58 0.08 -16.04
CA GLN A 37 21.56 1.08 -15.69
C GLN A 37 20.14 0.52 -15.82
N GLU A 38 19.85 -0.26 -16.88
CA GLU A 38 18.55 -0.94 -17.01
C GLU A 38 18.33 -1.95 -15.86
N GLY A 39 19.35 -2.71 -15.49
CA GLY A 39 19.27 -3.65 -14.36
C GLY A 39 19.09 -2.97 -12.99
N TYR A 40 19.70 -1.79 -12.79
CA TYR A 40 19.53 -0.99 -11.58
C TYR A 40 18.10 -0.40 -11.50
N LEU A 41 17.60 0.18 -12.59
CA LEU A 41 16.24 0.74 -12.68
C LEU A 41 15.14 -0.30 -12.40
N ILE A 42 15.30 -1.54 -12.86
CA ILE A 42 14.34 -2.62 -12.56
C ILE A 42 14.41 -3.03 -11.08
N ARG A 43 15.58 -2.97 -10.44
CA ARG A 43 15.73 -3.32 -9.01
C ARG A 43 15.30 -2.23 -8.05
N THR A 44 15.43 -0.96 -8.41
CA THR A 44 15.10 0.16 -7.51
C THR A 44 13.69 0.71 -7.72
N GLY A 45 12.99 0.34 -8.81
CA GLY A 45 11.57 0.63 -8.97
C GLY A 45 11.23 2.11 -8.78
N GLU A 46 12.05 3.00 -9.33
CA GLU A 46 11.72 4.42 -9.37
C GLU A 46 10.84 4.67 -10.60
N PRO A 47 9.55 5.01 -10.44
CA PRO A 47 8.68 5.27 -11.58
C PRO A 47 9.20 6.48 -12.33
N ALA A 48 9.48 6.29 -13.63
CA ALA A 48 9.78 7.38 -14.53
C ALA A 48 8.66 8.43 -14.50
N GLY A 49 9.00 9.65 -14.10
CA GLY A 49 8.16 10.84 -14.31
C GLY A 49 7.79 11.60 -13.04
N LYS A 50 8.75 12.33 -12.46
CA LYS A 50 8.46 13.51 -11.63
C LYS A 50 9.33 14.69 -12.07
N GLU A 51 8.99 15.27 -13.22
CA GLU A 51 9.27 16.69 -13.46
C GLU A 51 8.03 17.47 -13.02
N GLY A 52 8.16 18.15 -11.88
CA GLY A 52 7.16 19.08 -11.39
C GLY A 52 7.28 20.42 -12.12
N TYR A 53 6.26 20.79 -12.89
CA TYR A 53 5.90 22.18 -13.10
C TYR A 53 4.37 22.30 -13.05
N GLU A 54 3.90 23.09 -12.08
CA GLU A 54 2.58 23.73 -12.00
C GLU A 54 1.39 23.02 -12.66
N THR A 55 0.67 22.20 -11.90
CA THR A 55 -0.76 21.95 -12.20
C THR A 55 -1.56 21.76 -10.92
N THR A 56 -2.13 22.87 -10.47
CA THR A 56 -3.45 22.98 -9.83
C THR A 56 -3.64 22.43 -8.41
N CYS A 57 -4.13 23.33 -7.56
CA CYS A 57 -4.83 23.09 -6.29
C CYS A 57 -6.00 22.06 -6.37
N ALA A 58 -6.31 21.52 -7.57
CA ALA A 58 -7.40 20.57 -7.81
C ALA A 58 -6.97 19.10 -7.68
N LEU A 59 -5.69 18.75 -7.78
CA LEU A 59 -5.21 17.35 -7.70
C LEU A 59 -4.78 16.90 -6.30
N ARG A 60 -4.93 17.75 -5.27
CA ARG A 60 -4.72 17.38 -3.87
C ARG A 60 -5.93 16.65 -3.25
N ARG A 61 -6.96 16.34 -4.04
CA ARG A 61 -8.20 15.66 -3.65
C ARG A 61 -8.37 14.28 -4.30
N ILE A 62 -7.27 13.57 -4.52
CA ILE A 62 -7.32 12.11 -4.58
C ILE A 62 -6.75 11.68 -3.24
N SER A 63 -7.64 11.63 -2.26
CA SER A 63 -7.36 11.28 -0.88
C SER A 63 -6.82 9.84 -0.86
N ASP A 64 -5.54 9.69 -0.58
CA ASP A 64 -4.93 8.41 -0.21
C ASP A 64 -5.68 7.89 1.02
N MET A 65 -6.71 7.06 0.81
CA MET A 65 -7.36 6.33 1.89
C MET A 65 -6.27 5.54 2.61
N ASN A 66 -6.08 5.83 3.91
CA ASN A 66 -5.10 5.12 4.73
C ASN A 66 -5.30 3.61 4.59
N GLU A 67 -4.26 2.90 4.16
CA GLU A 67 -4.23 1.44 3.96
C GLU A 67 -4.68 0.67 5.22
N TYR A 68 -4.52 1.28 6.40
CA TYR A 68 -4.91 0.73 7.68
C TYR A 68 -6.35 1.04 8.11
N THR A 69 -7.14 1.77 7.32
CA THR A 69 -8.59 1.86 7.56
C THR A 69 -9.20 0.47 7.35
N ALA A 70 -9.87 -0.10 8.35
CA ALA A 70 -10.56 -1.39 8.22
C ALA A 70 -11.82 -1.26 7.37
N TYR A 71 -12.38 -2.40 6.92
CA TYR A 71 -13.68 -2.40 6.22
C TYR A 71 -14.77 -1.68 7.01
N CYS A 72 -14.78 -1.81 8.33
CA CYS A 72 -15.74 -1.15 9.23
C CYS A 72 -15.36 0.29 9.63
N GLY A 73 -14.27 0.85 9.09
CA GLY A 73 -13.77 2.19 9.42
C GLY A 73 -12.87 2.24 10.66
N LEU A 74 -12.68 1.15 11.38
CA LEU A 74 -11.72 1.10 12.51
C LEU A 74 -10.29 1.35 12.03
N ASP A 75 -9.51 2.01 12.87
CA ASP A 75 -8.13 2.36 12.61
C ASP A 75 -7.19 1.20 12.97
N CYS A 76 -6.72 0.44 11.97
CA CYS A 76 -5.76 -0.62 12.22
C CYS A 76 -4.38 -0.09 12.58
N GLU A 77 -4.05 1.17 12.27
CA GLU A 77 -2.74 1.74 12.57
C GLU A 77 -2.55 1.84 14.08
N ALA A 78 -3.62 2.24 14.79
CA ALA A 78 -3.70 2.28 16.24
C ALA A 78 -4.09 0.94 16.91
N CYS A 79 -4.37 -0.12 16.14
CA CYS A 79 -4.82 -1.40 16.69
C CYS A 79 -3.70 -2.11 17.46
N GLN A 80 -3.93 -2.41 18.73
CA GLN A 80 -2.92 -3.04 19.60
C GLN A 80 -2.46 -4.42 19.09
N ALA A 81 -3.35 -5.22 18.49
CA ALA A 81 -2.96 -6.52 17.91
C ALA A 81 -1.98 -6.34 16.73
N ARG A 82 -2.21 -5.33 15.88
CA ARG A 82 -1.27 -4.99 14.79
C ARG A 82 0.03 -4.45 15.37
N LEU A 83 -0.03 -3.49 16.29
CA LEU A 83 1.15 -2.92 16.94
C LEU A 83 2.00 -4.00 17.62
N ALA A 84 1.37 -5.00 18.25
CA ALA A 84 2.07 -6.14 18.84
C ALA A 84 2.76 -7.00 17.78
N THR A 85 2.11 -7.19 16.63
CA THR A 85 2.63 -8.00 15.52
C THR A 85 3.82 -7.32 14.84
N VAL A 86 3.67 -6.08 14.41
CA VAL A 86 4.71 -5.35 13.65
C VAL A 86 5.95 -5.04 14.48
N ASN A 87 5.77 -4.82 15.79
CA ASN A 87 6.88 -4.57 16.72
C ASN A 87 7.41 -5.85 17.39
N ASN A 88 6.86 -7.02 17.03
CA ASN A 88 7.13 -8.29 17.69
C ASN A 88 7.12 -8.21 19.24
N ASN A 89 6.07 -7.61 19.80
CA ASN A 89 6.00 -7.27 21.22
C ASN A 89 5.13 -8.28 22.00
N ASP A 90 5.78 -9.28 22.60
CA ASP A 90 5.09 -10.33 23.36
C ASP A 90 4.41 -9.84 24.65
N ALA A 91 5.00 -8.85 25.31
CA ALA A 91 4.38 -8.23 26.50
C ALA A 91 3.05 -7.54 26.13
N LEU A 92 2.98 -6.92 24.96
CA LEU A 92 1.74 -6.33 24.46
C LEU A 92 0.73 -7.43 24.06
N ARG A 93 1.17 -8.52 23.43
CA ARG A 93 0.30 -9.68 23.13
C ARG A 93 -0.35 -10.24 24.39
N GLN A 94 0.43 -10.47 25.44
CA GLN A 94 -0.08 -10.96 26.73
C GLN A 94 -1.07 -9.99 27.38
N ARG A 95 -0.81 -8.68 27.31
CA ARG A 95 -1.73 -7.67 27.84
C ARG A 95 -3.06 -7.67 27.10
N VAL A 96 -3.01 -7.58 25.76
CA VAL A 96 -4.18 -7.56 24.89
C VAL A 96 -4.99 -8.85 25.06
N ALA A 97 -4.33 -10.00 25.10
CA ALA A 97 -4.96 -11.30 25.31
C ALA A 97 -5.76 -11.35 26.62
N ARG A 98 -5.18 -10.87 27.74
CA ARG A 98 -5.90 -10.79 29.03
C ARG A 98 -7.09 -9.84 28.97
N GLU A 99 -6.87 -8.61 28.53
CA GLU A 99 -7.92 -7.59 28.45
C GLU A 99 -9.09 -8.06 27.57
N TRP A 100 -8.80 -8.65 26.41
CA TRP A 100 -9.83 -9.15 25.50
C TRP A 100 -10.51 -10.41 26.05
N SER A 101 -9.80 -11.26 26.79
CA SER A 101 -10.41 -12.40 27.47
C SER A 101 -11.44 -11.95 28.50
N GLU A 102 -11.09 -10.95 29.32
CA GLU A 102 -11.97 -10.37 30.33
C GLU A 102 -13.21 -9.71 29.70
N LEU A 103 -13.03 -8.93 28.63
CA LEU A 103 -14.13 -8.24 27.95
C LEU A 103 -15.11 -9.20 27.27
N ASN A 104 -14.65 -10.36 26.79
CA ASN A 104 -15.45 -11.29 26.00
C ASN A 104 -15.89 -12.54 26.78
N GLY A 105 -15.38 -12.76 28.00
CA GLY A 105 -15.70 -13.93 28.82
C GLY A 105 -15.21 -15.25 28.23
N VAL A 106 -14.21 -15.22 27.35
CA VAL A 106 -13.61 -16.40 26.69
C VAL A 106 -12.10 -16.34 26.79
N GLU A 107 -11.43 -17.49 26.83
CA GLU A 107 -9.97 -17.53 26.86
C GLU A 107 -9.40 -17.13 25.49
N ILE A 108 -8.61 -16.05 25.47
CA ILE A 108 -7.82 -15.59 24.34
C ILE A 108 -6.36 -15.63 24.77
N THR A 109 -5.54 -16.40 24.05
CA THR A 109 -4.11 -16.54 24.38
C THR A 109 -3.26 -15.52 23.62
N ALA A 110 -2.03 -15.28 24.09
CA ALA A 110 -1.10 -14.35 23.43
C ALA A 110 -0.76 -14.77 21.98
N GLU A 111 -0.74 -16.07 21.71
CA GLU A 111 -0.49 -16.67 20.39
C GLU A 111 -1.61 -16.33 19.38
N MET A 112 -2.82 -16.04 19.87
CA MET A 112 -3.94 -15.60 19.04
C MET A 112 -3.86 -14.10 18.67
N ILE A 113 -2.98 -13.33 19.31
CA ILE A 113 -2.81 -11.89 19.07
C ILE A 113 -1.75 -11.66 17.98
N ASN A 114 -2.10 -12.03 16.75
CA ASN A 114 -1.29 -11.78 15.56
C ASN A 114 -2.16 -11.21 14.43
N CYS A 115 -1.85 -10.03 13.92
CA CYS A 115 -2.65 -9.35 12.90
C CYS A 115 -1.82 -8.35 12.09
N SER A 116 -1.92 -8.40 10.76
CA SER A 116 -1.28 -7.43 9.85
C SER A 116 -2.11 -6.17 9.61
N GLY A 117 -3.39 -6.18 9.97
CA GLY A 117 -4.38 -5.17 9.59
C GLY A 117 -5.53 -5.80 8.80
N CYS A 118 -6.71 -5.19 8.82
CA CYS A 118 -7.96 -5.81 8.34
C CYS A 118 -7.96 -6.09 6.82
N ARG A 119 -7.47 -5.12 6.04
CA ARG A 119 -7.36 -5.20 4.56
C ARG A 119 -5.96 -5.59 4.07
N VAL A 120 -4.95 -5.37 4.91
CA VAL A 120 -3.55 -5.71 4.58
C VAL A 120 -3.39 -7.22 4.52
N PRO A 121 -2.78 -7.80 3.46
CA PRO A 121 -2.48 -9.22 3.39
C PRO A 121 -1.66 -9.72 4.60
N GLY A 122 -1.79 -10.99 4.93
CA GLY A 122 -1.05 -11.62 6.04
C GLY A 122 -1.96 -12.06 7.20
N VAL A 123 -1.34 -12.37 8.33
CA VAL A 123 -2.02 -12.97 9.50
C VAL A 123 -3.13 -12.07 10.05
N LYS A 124 -4.12 -12.69 10.67
CA LYS A 124 -5.28 -12.07 11.29
C LYS A 124 -5.51 -12.74 12.63
N THR A 125 -6.10 -12.00 13.58
CA THR A 125 -6.61 -12.64 14.79
C THR A 125 -7.71 -13.64 14.39
N PRO A 126 -7.94 -14.74 15.14
CA PRO A 126 -8.95 -15.73 14.79
C PRO A 126 -10.34 -15.12 14.51
N TYR A 127 -10.71 -14.07 15.26
CA TYR A 127 -11.95 -13.34 15.04
C TYR A 127 -11.96 -12.60 13.69
N CYS A 128 -10.95 -11.78 13.39
CA CYS A 128 -10.89 -11.04 12.13
C CYS A 128 -10.75 -11.97 10.93
N ASP A 129 -10.09 -13.11 11.09
CA ASP A 129 -9.88 -14.06 10.02
C ASP A 129 -11.19 -14.70 9.57
N SER A 130 -11.95 -15.26 10.51
CA SER A 130 -13.06 -16.18 10.20
C SER A 130 -14.42 -15.76 10.76
N LEU A 131 -14.47 -14.95 11.81
CA LEU A 131 -15.71 -14.67 12.55
C LEU A 131 -16.30 -13.28 12.29
N CYS A 132 -15.50 -12.33 11.81
CA CYS A 132 -15.95 -10.95 11.60
C CYS A 132 -16.95 -10.86 10.41
N PRO A 133 -18.25 -10.62 10.65
CA PRO A 133 -19.25 -10.65 9.58
C PRO A 133 -19.13 -9.46 8.62
N ILE A 134 -18.56 -8.35 9.08
CA ILE A 134 -18.33 -7.16 8.25
C ILE A 134 -17.23 -7.46 7.22
N ARG A 135 -16.10 -8.02 7.68
CA ARG A 135 -14.97 -8.36 6.80
C ARG A 135 -15.36 -9.40 5.75
N GLN A 136 -16.02 -10.48 6.17
CA GLN A 136 -16.49 -11.52 5.25
C GLN A 136 -17.46 -10.95 4.19
N CYS A 137 -18.36 -10.07 4.61
CA CYS A 137 -19.28 -9.41 3.70
C CYS A 137 -18.58 -8.48 2.70
N ALA A 138 -17.66 -7.64 3.17
CA ALA A 138 -16.94 -6.69 2.32
C ALA A 138 -16.04 -7.41 1.32
N MET A 139 -15.34 -8.46 1.75
CA MET A 139 -14.55 -9.32 0.87
C MET A 139 -15.43 -10.01 -0.19
N GLY A 140 -16.57 -10.58 0.21
CA GLY A 140 -17.49 -11.22 -0.72
C GLY A 140 -18.12 -10.26 -1.73
N LYS A 141 -18.31 -8.99 -1.34
CA LYS A 141 -18.78 -7.91 -2.24
C LYS A 141 -17.63 -7.19 -2.97
N GLN A 142 -16.37 -7.56 -2.74
CA GLN A 142 -15.18 -6.93 -3.32
C GLN A 142 -15.13 -5.40 -3.09
N MET A 143 -15.52 -4.96 -1.91
CA MET A 143 -15.48 -3.54 -1.52
C MET A 143 -14.15 -3.19 -0.88
N GLU A 144 -13.68 -1.96 -1.08
CA GLU A 144 -12.50 -1.47 -0.35
C GLU A 144 -12.82 -1.18 1.10
N THR A 145 -13.94 -0.51 1.37
CA THR A 145 -14.51 -0.35 2.72
C THR A 145 -16.03 -0.42 2.68
N CYS A 146 -16.67 -0.52 3.84
CA CYS A 146 -18.13 -0.41 3.90
C CYS A 146 -18.64 0.99 3.51
N GLY A 147 -17.77 1.99 3.34
CA GLY A 147 -18.12 3.34 2.88
C GLY A 147 -18.69 3.34 1.47
N GLU A 148 -18.23 2.41 0.63
CA GLU A 148 -18.69 2.25 -0.77
C GLU A 148 -20.01 1.46 -0.88
N CYS A 149 -20.50 0.90 0.24
CA CYS A 149 -21.68 0.06 0.23
C CYS A 149 -22.95 0.93 0.11
N PRO A 150 -23.83 0.72 -0.89
CA PRO A 150 -25.10 1.45 -0.99
C PRO A 150 -26.01 1.28 0.23
N GLU A 151 -25.86 0.16 0.94
CA GLU A 151 -26.63 -0.20 2.13
C GLU A 151 -25.97 0.29 3.44
N MET A 152 -24.88 1.07 3.38
CA MET A 152 -24.09 1.46 4.56
C MET A 152 -24.96 2.03 5.70
N ASN A 153 -25.87 2.95 5.37
CA ASN A 153 -26.69 3.65 6.37
C ASN A 153 -27.75 2.77 7.05
N SER A 154 -28.10 1.62 6.46
CA SER A 154 -29.07 0.66 7.00
C SER A 154 -28.45 -0.68 7.40
N CYS A 155 -27.12 -0.82 7.32
CA CYS A 155 -26.43 -2.08 7.55
C CYS A 155 -26.28 -2.38 9.06
N GLU A 156 -27.06 -3.34 9.56
CA GLU A 156 -27.01 -3.80 10.96
C GLU A 156 -25.64 -4.34 11.38
N LYS A 157 -24.94 -5.04 10.47
CA LYS A 157 -23.59 -5.55 10.75
C LYS A 157 -22.62 -4.41 11.06
N LEU A 158 -22.71 -3.32 10.30
CA LEU A 158 -21.82 -2.17 10.43
C LEU A 158 -22.21 -1.31 11.65
N SER A 159 -23.50 -1.16 11.93
CA SER A 159 -24.00 -0.34 13.03
C SER A 159 -23.51 -0.81 14.40
N MET A 160 -23.19 -2.10 14.57
CA MET A 160 -22.53 -2.62 15.78
C MET A 160 -21.20 -1.93 16.10
N ILE A 161 -20.48 -1.46 15.07
CA ILE A 161 -19.21 -0.73 15.22
C ILE A 161 -19.44 0.77 15.17
N THR A 162 -20.10 1.27 14.14
CA THR A 162 -20.24 2.72 13.90
C THR A 162 -21.19 3.40 14.88
N GLY A 163 -22.14 2.66 15.47
CA GLY A 163 -23.03 3.16 16.52
C GLY A 163 -22.31 3.50 17.83
N ASN A 164 -21.17 2.84 18.09
CA ASN A 164 -20.35 3.05 19.29
C ASN A 164 -19.03 3.77 18.99
N ASN A 165 -18.74 4.05 17.72
CA ASN A 165 -17.49 4.65 17.28
C ASN A 165 -17.73 5.64 16.12
N ALA A 166 -17.96 6.91 16.47
CA ALA A 166 -18.19 7.99 15.50
C ALA A 166 -17.00 8.21 14.56
N ASP A 167 -15.79 7.94 15.04
CA ASP A 167 -14.55 8.07 14.29
C ASP A 167 -14.43 7.02 13.18
N ALA A 168 -14.95 5.81 13.41
CA ALA A 168 -15.06 4.78 12.39
C ALA A 168 -16.06 5.20 11.30
N LEU A 169 -17.22 5.73 11.69
CA LEU A 169 -18.21 6.25 10.74
C LEU A 169 -17.64 7.40 9.90
N ARG A 170 -16.91 8.31 10.54
CA ARG A 170 -16.27 9.45 9.88
C ARG A 170 -15.29 8.99 8.80
N ARG A 171 -14.38 8.07 9.11
CA ARG A 171 -13.40 7.51 8.15
C ARG A 171 -14.04 6.80 6.95
N LEU A 172 -15.26 6.28 7.10
CA LEU A 172 -16.03 5.68 6.00
C LEU A 172 -16.71 6.72 5.10
N LYS A 173 -17.06 7.89 5.65
CA LYS A 173 -17.75 8.97 4.92
C LYS A 173 -16.78 9.93 4.24
N GLU A 174 -15.61 10.15 4.82
CA GLU A 174 -14.60 11.11 4.34
C GLU A 174 -13.67 10.53 3.24
N GLN A 175 -14.14 9.56 2.44
CA GLN A 175 -13.34 8.91 1.38
C GLN A 175 -13.43 9.64 0.03
N GLU A 176 -13.71 10.94 0.04
CA GLU A 176 -13.86 11.81 -1.15
C GLU A 176 -12.59 12.64 -1.45
#